data_AF-A0A7S0MVC5-F1
#
_entry.id   AF-A0A7S0MVC5-F1
#
_cell.length_a   1.000
_cell.length_b   1.000
_cell.length_c   1.000
_cell.angle_alpha   90.00
_cell.angle_beta   90.00
_cell.angle_gamma   90.00
#
_symmetry.space_group_name_H-M   'P 1'
#
loop_
_entity.id
_entity.type
_entity.pdbx_description
1 polymer ?
#
loop_
_entity_poly.entity_id
_entity_poly.type
_entity_poly.pdbx_seq_one_letter_code
_entity_poly.pdbx_strand_id
1 'polypeptide(L)'
;YRSAIDRLRQLATQAGKKVYTMSMGRVNPNKLANFPEVGVFVLVACCQTALIDSKDFYAPVITPFEAELAFTSQAENWPGYIRLDFQSLVEGHQAPSDESAGAQAMDEPRFSFLTGGYVGSHKSEEG
;
A
#
# COMPACT_ATOMS: atom_id res chain seq x y z
N TYR A 1 -5.37 2.23 -5.17
CA TYR A 1 -5.33 3.55 -4.50
C TYR A 1 -6.67 4.00 -3.94
N ARG A 2 -7.69 4.39 -4.75
CA ARG A 2 -8.96 4.96 -4.22
C ARG A 2 -9.58 4.12 -3.08
N SER A 3 -9.80 2.83 -3.31
CA SER A 3 -10.30 1.88 -2.29
C SER A 3 -9.49 1.87 -1.00
N ALA A 4 -8.16 1.90 -1.09
CA ALA A 4 -7.27 1.97 0.08
C ALA A 4 -7.39 3.32 0.81
N ILE A 5 -7.55 4.44 0.09
CA ILE A 5 -7.82 5.76 0.70
C ILE A 5 -9.16 5.74 1.43
N ASP A 6 -10.21 5.20 0.80
CA ASP A 6 -11.55 5.12 1.39
C ASP A 6 -11.55 4.25 2.66
N ARG A 7 -10.84 3.11 2.65
CA ARG A 7 -10.65 2.24 3.84
C ARG A 7 -9.82 2.90 4.95
N LEU A 8 -8.70 3.57 4.61
CA LEU A 8 -7.91 4.33 5.58
C LEU A 8 -8.73 5.46 6.23
N ARG A 9 -9.55 6.16 5.44
CA ARG A 9 -10.47 7.19 5.96
C ARG A 9 -11.50 6.59 6.93
N GLN A 10 -12.05 5.42 6.61
CA GLN A 10 -12.97 4.71 7.51
C GLN A 10 -12.29 4.32 8.83
N LEU A 11 -11.14 3.63 8.77
CA LEU A 11 -10.39 3.18 9.95
C LEU A 11 -9.97 4.36 10.85
N ALA A 12 -9.41 5.42 10.27
CA ALA A 12 -9.00 6.60 11.02
C ALA A 12 -10.20 7.33 11.66
N THR A 13 -11.35 7.36 10.99
CA THR A 13 -12.59 7.95 11.54
C THR A 13 -13.14 7.09 12.68
N GLN A 14 -13.11 5.76 12.55
CA GLN A 14 -13.49 4.82 13.63
C GLN A 14 -12.57 4.95 14.85
N ALA A 15 -11.26 5.18 14.63
CA ALA A 15 -10.27 5.51 15.67
C ALA A 15 -10.35 6.96 16.20
N GLY A 16 -11.44 7.69 15.89
CA GLY A 16 -11.72 9.04 16.41
C GLY A 16 -10.78 10.13 15.87
N LYS A 17 -10.08 9.90 14.76
CA LYS A 17 -9.13 10.87 14.18
C LYS A 17 -9.82 11.75 13.13
N LYS A 18 -9.42 13.03 13.07
CA LYS A 18 -9.86 13.95 12.00
C LYS A 18 -9.03 13.68 10.75
N VAL A 19 -9.69 13.32 9.64
CA VAL A 19 -9.00 12.85 8.42
C VAL A 19 -9.05 13.86 7.29
N TYR A 20 -7.88 14.28 6.83
CA TYR A 20 -7.69 15.05 5.60
C TYR A 20 -7.15 14.15 4.49
N THR A 21 -7.43 14.48 3.22
CA THR A 21 -6.91 13.74 2.06
C THR A 21 -6.40 14.76 1.05
N MET A 22 -5.11 14.67 0.71
CA MET A 22 -4.40 15.67 -0.08
C MET A 22 -3.73 15.00 -1.28
N SER A 23 -3.85 15.59 -2.46
CA SER A 23 -3.10 15.16 -3.65
C SER A 23 -1.94 16.12 -3.88
N MET A 24 -0.72 15.59 -3.98
CA MET A 24 0.50 16.38 -4.17
C MET A 24 1.60 15.55 -4.82
N GLY A 25 2.41 16.16 -5.68
CA GLY A 25 3.66 15.58 -6.16
C GLY A 25 4.74 15.51 -5.07
N ARG A 26 5.84 14.79 -5.34
CA ARG A 26 6.97 14.43 -4.43
C ARG A 26 6.99 15.19 -3.10
N VAL A 27 6.70 14.47 -2.02
CA VAL A 27 6.69 14.96 -0.64
C VAL A 27 8.10 15.38 -0.20
N ASN A 28 8.17 16.40 0.66
CA ASN A 28 9.39 16.84 1.36
C ASN A 28 8.99 17.51 2.71
N PRO A 29 9.94 17.74 3.64
CA PRO A 29 9.63 18.33 4.96
C PRO A 29 8.90 19.67 4.87
N ASN A 30 9.39 20.57 4.01
CA ASN A 30 8.82 21.91 3.83
C ASN A 30 7.35 21.90 3.38
N LYS A 31 6.88 20.86 2.67
CA LYS A 31 5.47 20.71 2.31
C LYS A 31 4.62 20.33 3.52
N LEU A 32 5.07 19.35 4.32
CA LEU A 32 4.29 18.85 5.46
C LEU A 32 4.29 19.84 6.63
N ALA A 33 5.35 20.65 6.78
CA ALA A 33 5.44 21.72 7.77
C ALA A 33 4.36 22.82 7.63
N ASN A 34 3.65 22.92 6.48
CA ASN A 34 2.52 23.85 6.32
C ASN A 34 1.22 23.36 6.99
N PHE A 35 1.21 22.14 7.53
CA PHE A 35 0.05 21.53 8.18
C PHE A 35 0.40 21.13 9.63
N PRO A 36 0.78 22.09 10.51
CA PRO A 36 1.24 21.80 11.87
C PRO A 36 0.15 21.15 12.76
N GLU A 37 -1.11 21.19 12.34
CA GLU A 37 -2.23 20.48 12.99
C GLU A 37 -2.29 18.97 12.66
N VAL A 38 -1.47 18.48 11.73
CA VAL A 38 -1.45 17.08 11.28
C VAL A 38 -0.33 16.31 11.99
N GLY A 39 -0.69 15.63 13.08
CA GLY A 39 0.26 14.84 13.89
C GLY A 39 0.77 13.53 13.29
N VAL A 40 0.24 13.08 12.14
CA VAL A 40 0.72 11.90 11.38
C VAL A 40 0.24 11.98 9.93
N PHE A 41 1.10 11.59 8.99
CA PHE A 41 0.78 11.50 7.56
C PHE A 41 0.82 10.04 7.09
N VAL A 42 -0.20 9.60 6.35
CA VAL A 42 -0.21 8.28 5.71
C VAL A 42 0.12 8.42 4.23
N LEU A 43 1.24 7.87 3.78
CA LEU A 43 1.74 8.02 2.41
C LEU A 43 1.12 6.96 1.48
N VAL A 44 0.18 7.41 0.65
CA VAL A 44 -0.46 6.57 -0.39
C VAL A 44 0.24 6.80 -1.74
N ALA A 45 1.39 6.15 -1.93
CA ALA A 45 2.22 6.22 -3.15
C ALA A 45 2.85 4.87 -3.50
N CYS A 46 3.23 4.65 -4.76
CA CYS A 46 3.83 3.40 -5.24
C CYS A 46 5.00 2.94 -4.36
N CYS A 47 5.17 1.63 -4.15
CA CYS A 47 6.21 1.07 -3.27
C CYS A 47 7.63 1.56 -3.61
N GLN A 48 7.94 1.75 -4.90
CA GLN A 48 9.20 2.32 -5.40
C GLN A 48 9.47 3.77 -4.95
N THR A 49 8.44 4.49 -4.50
CA THR A 49 8.49 5.88 -4.07
C THR A 49 7.95 6.10 -2.64
N ALA A 50 7.59 5.02 -1.94
CA ALA A 50 7.05 5.06 -0.58
C ALA A 50 8.14 5.19 0.51
N LEU A 51 9.39 4.82 0.20
CA LEU A 51 10.53 5.00 1.10
C LEU A 51 10.95 6.48 1.14
N ILE A 52 10.67 7.12 2.28
CA ILE A 52 11.09 8.48 2.62
C ILE A 52 11.93 8.40 3.90
N ASP A 53 13.09 9.07 3.95
CA ASP A 53 13.85 9.19 5.19
C ASP A 53 13.12 10.15 6.14
N SER A 54 12.62 9.62 7.26
CA SER A 54 11.72 10.32 8.18
C SER A 54 12.43 11.32 9.11
N LYS A 55 13.77 11.32 9.16
CA LYS A 55 14.56 12.15 10.10
C LYS A 55 14.27 13.65 10.05
N ASP A 56 13.98 14.18 8.87
CA ASP A 56 13.77 15.62 8.66
C ASP A 56 12.29 16.06 8.85
N PHE A 57 11.39 15.14 9.22
CA PHE A 57 9.95 15.39 9.25
C PHE A 57 9.43 15.62 10.68
N TYR A 58 8.82 16.79 10.91
CA TYR A 58 8.23 17.19 12.21
C TYR A 58 7.07 16.30 12.69
N ALA A 59 6.47 15.52 11.80
CA ALA A 59 5.43 14.54 12.10
C ALA A 59 5.70 13.24 11.32
N PRO A 60 5.44 12.06 11.89
CA PRO A 60 5.73 10.78 11.25
C PRO A 60 4.98 10.62 9.93
N VAL A 61 5.70 10.14 8.93
CA VAL A 61 5.16 9.69 7.64
C VAL A 61 5.17 8.17 7.63
N ILE A 62 4.00 7.55 7.63
CA ILE A 62 3.82 6.10 7.74
C ILE A 62 3.17 5.49 6.49
N THR A 63 3.37 4.20 6.29
CA THR A 63 2.69 3.41 5.27
C THR A 63 1.21 3.18 5.64
N PRO A 64 0.35 2.82 4.65
CA PRO A 64 -1.01 2.39 4.92
C PRO A 64 -1.13 1.18 5.85
N PHE A 65 -0.15 0.28 5.80
CA PHE A 65 -0.12 -0.96 6.56
C PHE A 65 0.13 -0.69 8.06
N GLU A 66 1.09 0.17 8.37
CA GLU A 66 1.32 0.68 9.73
C GLU A 66 0.09 1.46 10.24
N ALA A 67 -0.57 2.24 9.38
CA ALA A 67 -1.80 2.95 9.72
C ALA A 67 -2.97 1.99 10.03
N GLU A 68 -3.14 0.92 9.27
CA GLU A 68 -4.16 -0.10 9.54
C GLU A 68 -3.92 -0.80 10.89
N LEU A 69 -2.69 -1.23 11.17
CA LEU A 69 -2.32 -1.84 12.45
C LEU A 69 -2.56 -0.88 13.63
N ALA A 70 -2.21 0.40 13.48
CA ALA A 70 -2.38 1.43 14.49
C ALA A 70 -3.86 1.81 14.76
N PHE A 71 -4.72 1.80 13.73
CA PHE A 71 -6.14 2.16 13.89
C PHE A 71 -7.04 0.98 14.28
N THR A 72 -6.63 -0.27 14.01
CA THR A 72 -7.41 -1.48 14.33
C THR A 72 -7.08 -2.04 15.73
N SER A 73 -6.30 -1.30 16.54
CA SER A 73 -5.78 -1.72 17.85
C SER A 73 -4.94 -2.99 17.85
N GLN A 74 -4.49 -3.47 16.69
CA GLN A 74 -3.66 -4.68 16.54
C GLN A 74 -2.17 -4.41 16.71
N ALA A 75 -1.78 -3.22 17.20
CA ALA A 75 -0.38 -2.84 17.40
C ALA A 75 0.38 -3.75 18.38
N GLU A 76 -0.31 -4.36 19.36
CA GLU A 76 0.26 -5.37 20.26
C GLU A 76 0.58 -6.70 19.55
N ASN A 77 -0.06 -6.94 18.41
CA ASN A 77 0.07 -8.13 17.58
C ASN A 77 0.94 -7.86 16.32
N TRP A 78 2.03 -7.10 16.46
CA TRP A 78 2.94 -6.77 15.36
C TRP A 78 3.42 -8.04 14.61
N PRO A 79 3.14 -8.18 13.29
CA PRO A 79 3.31 -9.45 12.60
C PRO A 79 4.75 -9.71 12.10
N GLY A 80 5.73 -8.90 12.51
CA GLY A 80 7.15 -9.09 12.19
C GLY A 80 7.58 -8.62 10.79
N TYR A 81 6.65 -8.43 9.85
CA TYR A 81 6.92 -7.96 8.48
C TYR A 81 6.33 -6.57 8.19
N ILE A 82 6.82 -5.93 7.12
CA ILE A 82 6.25 -4.70 6.53
C ILE A 82 5.66 -5.04 5.16
N ARG A 83 4.49 -4.50 4.82
CA ARG A 83 3.94 -4.52 3.45
C ARG A 83 3.89 -3.12 2.85
N LEU A 84 4.29 -3.02 1.58
CA LEU A 84 4.25 -1.81 0.76
C LEU A 84 3.28 -1.93 -0.43
N ASP A 85 2.54 -3.05 -0.52
CA ASP A 85 1.52 -3.26 -1.53
C ASP A 85 0.19 -2.60 -1.12
N PHE A 86 -0.62 -2.23 -2.12
CA PHE A 86 -1.90 -1.56 -1.89
C PHE A 86 -3.11 -2.47 -2.06
N GLN A 87 -2.89 -3.75 -2.38
CA GLN A 87 -3.93 -4.68 -2.78
C GLN A 87 -4.40 -5.52 -1.59
N SER A 88 -3.48 -5.99 -0.75
CA SER A 88 -3.76 -6.62 0.54
C SER A 88 -4.60 -5.73 1.48
N LEU A 89 -4.46 -4.41 1.35
CA LEU A 89 -5.28 -3.39 2.04
C LEU A 89 -6.75 -3.37 1.59
N VAL A 90 -7.07 -3.86 0.39
CA VAL A 90 -8.44 -3.84 -0.17
C VAL A 90 -9.14 -5.17 0.07
N GLU A 91 -8.39 -6.27 0.01
CA GLU A 91 -8.90 -7.64 0.06
C GLU A 91 -9.22 -8.14 1.48
N GLY A 92 -8.69 -7.47 2.51
CA GLY A 92 -9.16 -7.64 3.89
C GLY A 92 -8.56 -8.84 4.62
N HIS A 93 -7.23 -8.87 4.72
CA HIS A 93 -6.46 -9.70 5.68
C HIS A 93 -6.79 -11.20 5.72
N GLN A 94 -6.00 -11.99 4.97
CA GLN A 94 -5.35 -13.14 5.56
C GLN A 94 -3.88 -12.80 5.85
N ALA A 95 -3.29 -13.44 6.86
CA ALA A 95 -1.84 -13.44 7.03
C ALA A 95 -1.22 -14.36 5.96
N PRO A 96 0.03 -14.12 5.51
CA PRO A 96 0.75 -15.14 4.78
C PRO A 96 0.94 -16.36 5.69
N SER A 97 0.33 -17.48 5.34
CA SER A 97 0.67 -18.78 5.92
C SER A 97 2.04 -19.20 5.40
N ASP A 98 2.93 -19.68 6.27
CA ASP A 98 4.28 -20.17 5.89
C ASP A 98 4.25 -21.41 4.96
N GLU A 99 3.06 -21.91 4.61
CA GLU A 99 2.81 -22.96 3.63
C GLU A 99 2.41 -22.41 2.25
N SER A 100 3.36 -21.81 1.53
CA SER A 100 3.45 -21.92 0.05
C SER A 100 4.65 -21.18 -0.55
N ALA A 101 5.87 -21.64 -0.23
CA ALA A 101 7.05 -21.38 -1.08
C ALA A 101 7.01 -22.18 -2.42
N GLY A 102 5.82 -22.36 -2.98
CA GLY A 102 5.55 -23.01 -4.26
C GLY A 102 5.19 -21.95 -5.28
N ALA A 103 6.18 -21.46 -6.03
CA ALA A 103 6.00 -20.44 -7.04
C ALA A 103 5.20 -20.98 -8.25
N GLN A 104 3.87 -20.98 -8.12
CA GLN A 104 2.99 -21.12 -9.28
C GLN A 104 3.15 -19.87 -10.14
N ALA A 105 3.97 -19.98 -11.18
CA ALA A 105 4.10 -18.97 -12.21
C ALA A 105 2.76 -18.86 -12.96
N MET A 106 1.91 -17.93 -12.53
CA MET A 106 0.82 -17.43 -13.36
C MET A 106 1.47 -16.80 -14.61
N ASP A 107 1.13 -17.32 -15.78
CA ASP A 107 1.66 -16.83 -17.06
C ASP A 107 1.05 -15.46 -17.39
N GLU A 108 1.62 -14.42 -16.79
CA GLU A 108 1.16 -13.03 -16.94
C GLU A 108 1.34 -12.59 -18.40
N PRO A 109 0.25 -12.22 -19.12
CA PRO A 109 0.30 -12.04 -20.57
C PRO A 109 1.16 -10.84 -20.97
N ARG A 110 2.31 -11.10 -21.59
CA ARG A 110 3.31 -10.07 -21.92
C ARG A 110 3.02 -9.42 -23.27
N PHE A 111 3.00 -8.09 -23.29
CA PHE A 111 2.90 -7.34 -24.54
C PHE A 111 4.26 -7.30 -25.26
N SER A 112 4.30 -7.83 -26.48
CA SER A 112 5.49 -7.83 -27.34
C SER A 112 5.57 -6.53 -28.14
N PHE A 113 6.54 -5.68 -27.83
CA PHE A 113 6.82 -4.46 -28.60
C PHE A 113 7.37 -4.73 -30.01
N LEU A 114 7.86 -5.94 -30.29
CA LEU A 114 8.36 -6.34 -31.62
C LEU A 114 7.25 -6.81 -32.57
N THR A 115 6.14 -7.34 -32.04
CA THR A 115 5.03 -7.90 -32.82
C THR A 115 3.69 -7.21 -32.57
N GLY A 116 3.62 -6.24 -31.63
CA GLY A 116 2.44 -5.41 -31.38
C GLY A 116 1.27 -6.12 -30.71
N GLY A 117 1.50 -7.26 -30.05
CA GLY A 117 0.44 -8.11 -29.48
C GLY A 117 0.79 -8.72 -28.13
N TYR A 118 -0.25 -9.17 -27.42
CA TYR A 118 -0.11 -9.91 -26.16
C TYR A 118 0.26 -11.37 -26.40
N VAL A 119 1.12 -11.92 -25.53
CA VAL A 119 1.56 -13.31 -25.52
C VAL A 119 1.23 -13.90 -24.15
N GLY A 120 0.35 -14.91 -24.12
CA GLY A 120 0.02 -15.74 -22.96
C GLY A 120 -0.47 -17.11 -23.45
N SER A 121 -0.17 -18.18 -22.72
CA SER A 121 -0.01 -19.51 -23.31
C SER A 121 -0.74 -20.63 -22.56
N HIS A 122 -2.04 -20.81 -22.82
CA HIS A 122 -2.78 -22.09 -22.65
C HIS A 122 -4.17 -21.99 -23.34
N LYS A 123 -4.73 -22.99 -24.04
CA LYS A 123 -4.24 -24.35 -24.43
C LYS A 123 -4.36 -24.50 -25.98
N SER A 124 -4.94 -25.47 -26.71
CA SER A 124 -5.68 -26.74 -26.47
C SER A 124 -5.60 -27.66 -27.73
N GLU A 125 -6.32 -28.79 -27.69
CA GLU A 125 -6.63 -29.76 -28.77
C GLU A 125 -7.33 -29.12 -30.01
N GLU A 126 -7.40 -29.74 -31.20
CA GLU A 126 -7.45 -31.17 -31.57
C GLU A 126 -6.49 -31.58 -32.71
N GLY A 127 -6.19 -32.89 -32.81
CA GLY A 127 -5.33 -33.50 -33.83
C GLY A 127 -4.83 -34.89 -33.44
#